data_AF-A0A9D7Z8X5-F1
#
_entry.id   AF-A0A9D7Z8X5-F1
#
_cell.length_a   1.000
_cell.length_b   1.000
_cell.length_c   1.000
_cell.angle_alpha   90.00
_cell.angle_beta   90.00
_cell.angle_gamma   90.00
#
_symmetry.space_group_name_H-M   'P 1'
#
loop_
_entity.id
_entity.type
_entity.pdbx_description
1 polymer ?
#
loop_
_entity_poly.entity_id
_entity_poly.type
_entity_poly.pdbx_seq_one_letter_code
_entity_poly.pdbx_strand_id
1 'polypeptide(L)'
;MLGAARAGAGDIPPPGIWHVSVDSSGPRCVQSGALQLWRRDAGQDSPVILRSASGRRDGLTFAKDRHVLAVENAVSEDDDRLLVSLGDELRDLALAHRPDTLADASPGELLVWMLDRNCKRQALTLIGRVHAGQPLD
;
A
#
# COMPACT_ATOMS: atom_id res chain seq x y z
N MET A 1 -34.53 14.18 -9.01
CA MET A 1 -33.75 13.79 -7.83
C MET A 1 -32.31 14.19 -8.07
N LEU A 2 -31.81 15.21 -7.37
CA LEU A 2 -30.37 15.49 -7.33
C LEU A 2 -29.73 14.38 -6.50
N GLY A 3 -29.03 13.46 -7.19
CA GLY A 3 -28.18 12.49 -6.53
C GLY A 3 -26.98 13.21 -5.95
N ALA A 4 -26.99 13.42 -4.63
CA ALA A 4 -25.79 13.80 -3.90
C ALA A 4 -24.76 12.70 -4.10
N ALA A 5 -23.84 12.89 -5.04
CA ALA A 5 -22.58 12.19 -5.05
C ALA A 5 -21.90 12.56 -3.72
N ARG A 6 -22.08 11.72 -2.69
CA ARG A 6 -21.15 11.75 -1.57
C ARG A 6 -19.79 11.55 -2.22
N ALA A 7 -18.91 12.54 -2.10
CA ALA A 7 -17.47 12.35 -2.21
C ALA A 7 -17.09 11.35 -1.11
N GLY A 8 -17.40 10.07 -1.36
CA GLY A 8 -17.49 9.03 -0.37
C GLY A 8 -16.15 8.33 -0.31
N ALA A 9 -15.43 8.58 0.77
CA ALA A 9 -14.52 7.60 1.39
C ALA A 9 -13.38 7.01 0.52
N GLY A 10 -13.09 7.51 -0.69
CA GLY A 10 -12.12 6.90 -1.61
C GLY A 10 -10.70 7.48 -1.60
N ASP A 11 -10.52 8.77 -1.27
CA ASP A 11 -9.46 9.54 -1.94
C ASP A 11 -8.29 10.04 -1.08
N ILE A 12 -8.15 9.64 0.18
CA ILE A 12 -6.92 9.99 0.92
C ILE A 12 -5.83 8.99 0.50
N PRO A 13 -4.79 9.43 -0.24
CA PRO A 13 -3.67 8.57 -0.56
C PRO A 13 -2.85 8.33 0.71
N PRO A 14 -2.14 7.19 0.80
CA PRO A 14 -1.24 6.98 1.92
C PRO A 14 -0.10 8.03 1.89
N PRO A 15 0.45 8.41 3.05
CA PRO A 15 1.43 9.49 3.14
C PRO A 15 2.82 9.12 2.60
N GLY A 16 3.18 7.83 2.58
CA GLY A 16 4.42 7.31 2.00
C GLY A 16 4.17 6.72 0.62
N ILE A 17 5.16 6.85 -0.28
CA ILE A 17 5.01 6.31 -1.65
C ILE A 17 5.04 4.78 -1.68
N TRP A 18 5.62 4.15 -0.65
CA TRP A 18 5.71 2.70 -0.48
C TRP A 18 4.67 2.12 0.48
N HIS A 19 3.83 2.98 1.06
CA HIS A 19 2.75 2.53 1.92
C HIS A 19 1.68 1.79 1.10
N VAL A 20 1.46 0.53 1.47
CA VAL A 20 0.48 -0.35 0.86
C VAL A 20 -0.86 -0.16 1.54
N SER A 21 -1.75 0.62 0.92
CA SER A 21 -3.08 0.85 1.46
C SER A 21 -3.89 -0.46 1.53
N VAL A 22 -4.37 -0.81 2.72
CA VAL A 22 -5.23 -1.98 2.98
C VAL A 22 -6.71 -1.61 3.07
N ASP A 23 -7.07 -0.37 2.79
CA ASP A 23 -8.48 0.05 2.85
C ASP A 23 -9.28 -0.45 1.63
N SER A 24 -8.61 -0.85 0.54
CA SER A 24 -9.25 -1.37 -0.67
C SER A 24 -8.40 -2.44 -1.37
N SER A 25 -9.02 -3.24 -2.24
CA SER A 25 -8.31 -4.13 -3.16
C SER A 25 -7.61 -3.34 -4.29
N GLY A 26 -6.80 -4.03 -5.10
CA GLY A 26 -6.22 -3.53 -6.34
C GLY A 26 -4.68 -3.48 -6.36
N PRO A 27 -4.08 -2.89 -7.41
CA PRO A 27 -2.64 -2.87 -7.60
C PRO A 27 -1.89 -2.08 -6.50
N ARG A 28 -0.74 -2.59 -6.08
CA ARG A 28 0.16 -2.00 -5.08
C ARG A 28 1.60 -2.18 -5.54
N CYS A 29 2.32 -1.07 -5.62
CA CYS A 29 3.74 -1.10 -5.88
C CYS A 29 4.46 -1.28 -4.54
N VAL A 30 5.42 -2.18 -4.48
CA VAL A 30 6.16 -2.47 -3.26
C VAL A 30 7.65 -2.35 -3.52
N GLN A 31 8.38 -1.94 -2.49
CA GLN A 31 9.83 -2.01 -2.49
C GLN A 31 10.29 -3.22 -1.70
N SER A 32 11.53 -3.65 -1.95
CA SER A 32 12.17 -4.72 -1.19
C SER A 32 12.23 -4.39 0.30
N GLY A 33 12.20 -5.43 1.15
CA GLY A 33 12.23 -5.31 2.60
C GLY A 33 10.85 -5.35 3.25
N ALA A 34 10.69 -4.65 4.36
CA ALA A 34 9.47 -4.67 5.16
C ALA A 34 8.28 -4.09 4.41
N LEU A 35 7.17 -4.85 4.36
CA LEU A 35 5.94 -4.35 3.78
C LEU A 35 5.28 -3.36 4.75
N GLN A 36 5.15 -2.10 4.32
CA GLN A 36 4.51 -1.06 5.12
C GLN A 36 3.02 -1.00 4.82
N LEU A 37 2.23 -1.81 5.51
CA LEU A 37 0.77 -1.79 5.37
C LEU A 37 0.23 -0.52 6.00
N TRP A 38 -0.64 0.20 5.29
CA TRP A 38 -1.24 1.44 5.76
C TRP A 38 -2.77 1.38 5.76
N ARG A 39 -3.37 1.86 6.84
CA ARG A 39 -4.83 2.04 6.99
C ARG A 39 -5.17 3.49 7.26
N ARG A 40 -6.30 3.94 6.71
CA ARG A 40 -6.82 5.28 6.99
C ARG A 40 -7.40 5.39 8.39
N ASP A 41 -8.23 4.43 8.80
CA ASP A 41 -8.87 4.43 10.11
C ASP A 41 -8.00 3.69 11.12
N ALA A 42 -7.48 4.42 12.10
CA ALA A 42 -6.68 3.88 13.20
C ALA A 42 -7.39 4.00 14.56
N GLY A 43 -8.70 4.26 14.60
CA GLY A 43 -9.44 4.53 15.84
C GLY A 43 -9.50 3.36 16.84
N GLN A 44 -9.18 2.14 16.39
CA GLN A 44 -9.20 0.93 17.21
C GLN A 44 -8.13 -0.08 16.78
N ASP A 45 -7.84 -1.03 17.66
CA ASP A 45 -7.03 -2.21 17.31
C ASP A 45 -7.73 -3.02 16.21
N SER A 46 -6.97 -3.58 15.29
CA SER A 46 -7.53 -4.45 14.25
C SER A 46 -6.61 -5.64 13.97
N PRO A 47 -7.08 -6.88 14.14
CA PRO A 47 -6.29 -8.05 13.81
C PRO A 47 -6.06 -8.13 12.30
N VAL A 48 -4.85 -8.53 11.92
CA VAL A 48 -4.41 -8.65 10.54
C VAL A 48 -3.99 -10.08 10.27
N ILE A 49 -4.42 -10.60 9.12
CA ILE A 49 -3.92 -11.86 8.59
C ILE A 49 -3.48 -11.60 7.16
N LEU A 50 -2.27 -12.05 6.84
CA LEU A 50 -1.72 -11.99 5.49
C LEU A 50 -1.65 -13.39 4.88
N ARG A 51 -2.00 -13.52 3.60
CA ARG A 51 -1.81 -14.75 2.84
C ARG A 51 -1.27 -14.43 1.45
N SER A 52 -0.18 -15.06 1.07
CA SER A 52 0.39 -15.05 -0.28
C SER A 52 0.74 -16.47 -0.72
N ALA A 53 1.41 -16.64 -1.87
CA ALA A 53 1.85 -17.96 -2.31
C ALA A 53 2.98 -18.51 -1.42
N SER A 54 3.85 -17.65 -0.88
CA SER A 54 4.91 -18.04 0.06
C SER A 54 4.42 -18.42 1.46
N GLY A 55 3.18 -18.06 1.84
CA GLY A 55 2.56 -18.59 3.05
C GLY A 55 1.54 -17.67 3.72
N ARG A 56 1.29 -17.96 5.00
CA ARG A 56 0.34 -17.24 5.86
C ARG A 56 1.07 -16.60 7.03
N ARG A 57 0.70 -15.35 7.35
CA ARG A 57 1.10 -14.66 8.59
C ARG A 57 -0.12 -14.32 9.41
N ASP A 58 -0.09 -14.64 10.70
CA ASP A 58 -1.12 -14.32 11.69
C ASP A 58 -0.48 -13.71 12.94
N GLY A 59 -1.29 -13.43 13.96
CA GLY A 59 -0.85 -12.74 15.18
C GLY A 59 -0.50 -11.25 14.98
N LEU A 60 -0.69 -10.73 13.77
CA LEU A 60 -0.44 -9.33 13.44
C LEU A 60 -1.61 -8.47 13.92
N THR A 61 -1.31 -7.27 14.40
CA THR A 61 -2.33 -6.31 14.84
C THR A 61 -1.93 -4.92 14.42
N PHE A 62 -2.82 -4.22 13.74
CA PHE A 62 -2.75 -2.77 13.70
C PHE A 62 -3.20 -2.23 15.05
N ALA A 63 -2.26 -1.71 15.83
CA ALA A 63 -2.57 -1.07 17.09
C ALA A 63 -3.37 0.24 16.86
N LYS A 64 -4.25 0.56 17.80
CA LYS A 64 -4.96 1.83 17.89
C LYS A 64 -3.97 2.99 17.78
N ASP A 65 -4.41 4.04 17.10
CA ASP A 65 -3.65 5.26 16.82
C ASP A 65 -2.41 5.03 15.93
N ARG A 66 -2.24 3.80 15.38
CA ARG A 66 -1.21 3.46 14.39
C ARG A 66 -1.83 3.23 13.02
N HIS A 67 -1.41 4.06 12.07
CA HIS A 67 -1.79 3.94 10.66
C HIS A 67 -0.92 2.97 9.87
N VAL A 68 0.30 2.70 10.33
CA VAL A 68 1.27 1.87 9.61
C VAL A 68 1.64 0.65 10.46
N LEU A 69 1.61 -0.52 9.82
CA LEU A 69 2.11 -1.79 10.34
C LEU A 69 3.21 -2.27 9.39
N ALA A 70 4.45 -2.28 9.87
CA ALA A 70 5.57 -2.86 9.14
C ALA A 70 5.60 -4.37 9.37
N VAL A 71 5.68 -5.15 8.30
CA VAL A 71 5.72 -6.61 8.38
C VAL A 71 6.92 -7.12 7.59
N GLU A 72 7.90 -7.66 8.31
CA GLU A 72 9.07 -8.31 7.73
C GLU A 72 8.67 -9.64 7.05
N ASN A 73 9.27 -9.92 5.90
CA ASN A 73 9.05 -11.17 5.15
C ASN A 73 7.54 -11.50 5.00
N ALA A 74 6.74 -10.45 4.78
CA ALA A 74 5.29 -10.55 4.58
C ALA A 74 4.96 -11.30 3.28
N VAL A 75 5.81 -11.11 2.27
CA VAL A 75 5.74 -11.69 0.94
C VAL A 75 7.15 -11.98 0.43
N SER A 76 7.27 -12.96 -0.46
CA SER A 76 8.45 -13.21 -1.29
C SER A 76 8.53 -12.16 -2.42
N GLU A 77 9.72 -11.97 -3.01
CA GLU A 77 9.89 -11.17 -4.24
C GLU A 77 9.12 -11.76 -5.44
N ASP A 78 8.85 -13.07 -5.41
CA ASP A 78 8.06 -13.77 -6.44
C ASP A 78 6.54 -13.71 -6.19
N ASP A 79 6.08 -13.24 -5.02
CA ASP A 79 4.66 -13.17 -4.70
C ASP A 79 4.01 -11.97 -5.42
N ASP A 80 3.22 -12.22 -6.44
CA ASP A 80 2.49 -11.19 -7.19
C ASP A 80 1.12 -10.83 -6.59
N ARG A 81 0.73 -11.50 -5.51
CA ARG A 81 -0.59 -11.35 -4.88
C ARG A 81 -0.53 -11.51 -3.37
N LEU A 82 -1.27 -10.66 -2.68
CA LEU A 82 -1.42 -10.66 -1.22
C LEU A 82 -2.88 -10.48 -0.83
N LEU A 83 -3.42 -11.45 -0.10
CA LEU A 83 -4.70 -11.34 0.57
C LEU A 83 -4.49 -10.79 1.98
N VAL A 84 -5.16 -9.69 2.29
CA VAL A 84 -5.14 -9.05 3.62
C VAL A 84 -6.51 -9.17 4.24
N SER A 85 -6.62 -9.85 5.38
CA SER A 85 -7.81 -9.80 6.22
C SER A 85 -7.60 -8.78 7.33
N LEU A 86 -8.51 -7.81 7.45
CA LEU A 86 -8.55 -6.80 8.51
C LEU A 86 -9.91 -6.89 9.22
N GLY A 87 -9.95 -7.54 10.38
CA GLY A 87 -11.24 -7.96 10.96
C GLY A 87 -12.00 -8.89 10.01
N ASP A 88 -13.26 -8.56 9.70
CA ASP A 88 -14.14 -9.33 8.80
C ASP A 88 -13.95 -8.98 7.32
N GLU A 89 -13.12 -7.99 7.02
CA GLU A 89 -12.91 -7.49 5.68
C GLU A 89 -11.72 -8.19 5.00
N LEU A 90 -11.94 -8.69 3.79
CA LEU A 90 -10.88 -9.24 2.94
C LEU A 90 -10.53 -8.27 1.82
N ARG A 91 -9.24 -8.11 1.56
CA ARG A 91 -8.68 -7.30 0.47
C ARG A 91 -7.73 -8.13 -0.35
N ASP A 92 -7.82 -7.94 -1.66
CA ASP A 92 -6.99 -8.62 -2.64
C ASP A 92 -6.07 -7.62 -3.32
N LEU A 93 -4.78 -7.74 -3.04
CA LEU A 93 -3.76 -6.82 -3.50
C LEU A 93 -2.91 -7.51 -4.57
N ALA A 94 -2.87 -6.93 -5.77
CA ALA A 94 -1.93 -7.33 -6.81
C ALA A 94 -0.62 -6.57 -6.57
N LEU A 95 0.47 -7.27 -6.34
CA LEU A 95 1.76 -6.68 -6.01
C LEU A 95 2.63 -6.52 -7.25
N ALA A 96 3.19 -5.32 -7.41
CA ALA A 96 4.24 -5.04 -8.37
C ALA A 96 5.52 -4.70 -7.61
N HIS A 97 6.47 -5.62 -7.61
CA HIS A 97 7.77 -5.43 -6.97
C HIS A 97 8.63 -4.48 -7.79
N ARG A 98 9.21 -3.47 -7.11
CA ARG A 98 10.16 -2.56 -7.73
C ARG A 98 11.38 -3.37 -8.18
N PRO A 99 11.73 -3.37 -9.48
CA PRO A 99 12.94 -4.03 -9.95
C PRO A 99 14.20 -3.30 -9.45
N ASP A 100 15.29 -4.04 -9.25
CA ASP A 100 16.57 -3.49 -8.77
C ASP A 100 17.13 -2.39 -9.66
N THR A 101 16.84 -2.42 -10.96
CA THR A 101 17.22 -1.37 -11.92
C THR A 101 16.62 -0.01 -11.59
N LEU A 102 15.61 0.06 -10.71
CA LEU A 102 14.98 1.29 -10.24
C LEU A 102 15.35 1.64 -8.79
N ALA A 103 16.37 1.00 -8.19
CA ALA A 103 16.80 1.30 -6.84
C ALA A 103 17.21 2.79 -6.67
N ASP A 104 17.95 3.31 -7.65
CA ASP A 104 18.44 4.70 -7.72
C ASP A 104 17.70 5.56 -8.76
N ALA A 105 16.48 5.14 -9.15
CA ALA A 105 15.71 5.83 -10.17
C ALA A 105 15.38 7.28 -9.77
N SER A 106 15.37 8.17 -10.76
CA SER A 106 14.80 9.50 -10.57
C SER A 106 13.30 9.40 -10.26
N PRO A 107 12.71 10.43 -9.61
CA PRO A 107 11.27 10.43 -9.32
C PRO A 107 10.41 10.28 -10.58
N GLY A 108 10.86 10.80 -11.73
CA GLY A 108 10.16 10.68 -13.00
C GLY A 108 10.15 9.25 -13.54
N GLU A 109 11.27 8.54 -13.48
CA GLU A 109 11.36 7.12 -13.87
C GLU A 109 10.49 6.24 -12.97
N LEU A 110 10.54 6.49 -11.66
CA LEU A 110 9.72 5.77 -10.70
C LEU A 110 8.22 6.02 -10.94
N LEU A 111 7.84 7.26 -11.25
CA LEU A 111 6.47 7.63 -11.59
C LEU A 111 5.95 6.85 -12.81
N VAL A 112 6.73 6.81 -13.90
CA VAL A 112 6.37 6.07 -15.11
C VAL A 112 6.14 4.60 -14.78
N TRP A 113 7.07 3.97 -14.05
CA TRP A 113 6.93 2.58 -13.63
C TRP A 113 5.68 2.35 -12.77
N MET A 114 5.39 3.21 -11.78
CA MET A 114 4.19 3.09 -10.95
C MET A 114 2.91 3.19 -11.78
N LEU A 115 2.87 4.07 -12.79
CA LEU A 115 1.72 4.23 -13.68
C LEU A 115 1.54 2.99 -14.58
N ASP A 116 2.62 2.45 -15.14
CA ASP A 116 2.60 1.23 -15.96
C ASP A 116 2.10 0.02 -15.16
N ARG A 117 2.41 -0.03 -13.86
CA ARG A 117 1.91 -1.06 -12.93
C ARG A 117 0.55 -0.75 -12.33
N ASN A 118 -0.12 0.32 -12.79
CA ASN A 118 -1.42 0.79 -12.30
C ASN A 118 -1.47 1.19 -10.81
N CYS A 119 -0.34 1.51 -10.20
CA CYS A 119 -0.22 1.96 -8.80
C CYS A 119 -0.59 3.45 -8.64
N LYS A 120 -1.73 3.87 -9.21
CA LYS A 120 -2.12 5.28 -9.38
C LYS A 120 -2.12 6.10 -8.09
N ARG A 121 -2.54 5.52 -6.96
CA ARG A 121 -2.56 6.23 -5.67
C ARG A 121 -1.16 6.54 -5.17
N GLN A 122 -0.22 5.61 -5.31
CA GLN A 122 1.17 5.80 -4.92
C GLN A 122 1.87 6.78 -5.87
N ALA A 123 1.56 6.73 -7.16
CA ALA A 123 2.00 7.73 -8.13
C ALA A 123 1.54 9.16 -7.76
N LEU A 124 0.30 9.32 -7.29
CA LEU A 124 -0.17 10.61 -6.79
C LEU A 124 0.56 11.06 -5.51
N THR A 125 0.82 10.15 -4.57
CA THR A 125 1.65 10.46 -3.39
C THR A 125 3.05 10.92 -3.80
N LEU A 126 3.67 10.25 -4.78
CA LEU A 126 4.99 10.59 -5.31
C LEU A 126 5.01 12.01 -5.87
N ILE A 127 4.06 12.36 -6.74
CA ILE A 127 3.93 13.73 -7.28
C ILE A 127 3.79 14.75 -6.15
N GLY A 128 2.94 14.47 -5.16
CA GLY A 128 2.73 15.35 -4.01
C GLY A 128 4.01 15.61 -3.22
N ARG A 129 4.79 14.55 -2.92
CA ARG A 129 6.05 14.67 -2.17
C ARG A 129 7.12 15.42 -2.95
N VAL A 130 7.26 15.16 -4.25
CA VAL A 130 8.22 15.87 -5.12
C VAL A 130 7.91 17.36 -5.14
N HIS A 131 6.65 17.75 -5.33
CA HIS A 131 6.26 19.17 -5.29
C HIS A 131 6.49 19.82 -3.93
N ALA A 132 6.35 19.06 -2.83
CA ALA A 132 6.61 19.52 -1.48
C ALA A 132 8.10 19.53 -1.08
N GLY A 133 9.00 19.04 -1.94
CA GLY A 133 10.43 18.88 -1.62
C GLY A 133 10.68 17.87 -0.49
N GLN A 134 9.78 16.91 -0.30
CA GLN A 134 9.87 15.90 0.76
C GLN A 134 10.68 14.66 0.31
N PRO A 135 11.33 13.94 1.24
CA PRO A 135 11.96 12.65 0.95
C PRO A 135 10.97 11.64 0.36
N LEU A 136 11.45 10.62 -0.36
CA LEU A 136 10.63 9.60 -1.03
C LEU A 136 10.61 8.25 -0.30
N ASP A 137 10.80 8.29 1.01
CA ASP A 137 10.72 7.14 1.90
C ASP A 137 9.28 6.65 2.16
#